data_AF-A0A671LA48-F1
#
_entry.id   AF-A0A671LA48-F1
#
_cell.length_a   1.000
_cell.length_b   1.000
_cell.length_c   1.000
_cell.angle_alpha   90.00
_cell.angle_beta   90.00
_cell.angle_gamma   90.00
#
_symmetry.space_group_name_H-M   'P 1'
#
loop_
_entity.id
_entity.type
_entity.pdbx_description
1 polymer ?
#
loop_
_entity_poly.entity_id
_entity_poly.type
_entity_poly.pdbx_seq_one_letter_code
_entity_poly.pdbx_strand_id
1 'polypeptide(L)'
;MLPGSIQITGEALSGAEIKDICDSLKENSVRLLSVRGCQLSDRDFGRVCRGVAESHSLAQLNLNLGVVSTIGRTKQLADALKANRSVQTLFLHGSPLLDAGLVTLNGALSTHPSLVSLDLGDCMLGDEAVRLICGMLPPDGAKSGLKELTLSANPAVSTQGWARLAIAVAHSSQLRVLNLDYNPLGERFSAVLRYGCMLDMIYRYC
;
A
#
# COMPACT_ATOMS: atom_id res chain seq x y z
N MET A 1 3.52 25.15 2.73
CA MET A 1 3.11 24.04 1.85
C MET A 1 4.19 23.86 0.80
N LEU A 2 4.68 22.63 0.61
CA LEU A 2 5.56 22.35 -0.52
C LEU A 2 4.72 22.46 -1.82
N PRO A 3 5.28 22.97 -2.92
CA PRO A 3 4.55 23.01 -4.19
C PRO A 3 4.03 21.61 -4.53
N GLY A 4 2.73 21.48 -4.76
CA GLY A 4 2.09 20.22 -5.15
C GLY A 4 1.92 19.18 -4.03
N SER A 5 1.89 19.57 -2.77
CA SER A 5 1.46 18.68 -1.68
C SER A 5 0.10 19.11 -1.12
N ILE A 6 -0.88 18.21 -1.15
CA ILE A 6 -2.15 18.36 -0.43
C ILE A 6 -2.15 17.34 0.71
N GLN A 7 -2.29 17.83 1.95
CA GLN A 7 -2.31 16.99 3.15
C GLN A 7 -3.45 17.44 4.05
N ILE A 8 -4.42 16.56 4.24
CA ILE A 8 -5.60 16.76 5.09
C ILE A 8 -5.72 15.53 6.00
N THR A 9 -6.00 15.75 7.28
CA THR A 9 -6.01 14.67 8.27
C THR A 9 -7.19 14.76 9.24
N GLY A 10 -7.93 13.66 9.39
CA GLY A 10 -8.87 13.47 10.50
C GLY A 10 -10.20 14.24 10.42
N GLU A 11 -10.43 15.00 9.36
CA GLU A 11 -11.62 15.85 9.19
C GLU A 11 -12.57 15.33 8.09
N ALA A 12 -13.83 15.76 8.14
CA ALA A 12 -14.79 15.50 7.07
C ALA A 12 -14.54 16.44 5.89
N LEU A 13 -14.30 15.87 4.71
CA LEU A 13 -14.03 16.67 3.52
C LEU A 13 -15.33 17.20 2.93
N SER A 14 -15.41 18.52 2.78
CA SER A 14 -16.51 19.20 2.11
C SER A 14 -16.48 18.95 0.61
N GLY A 15 -17.63 19.13 -0.06
CA GLY A 15 -17.72 19.00 -1.51
C GLY A 15 -16.81 19.98 -2.28
N ALA A 16 -16.49 21.13 -1.69
CA ALA A 16 -15.55 22.10 -2.25
C ALA A 16 -14.11 21.57 -2.19
N GLU A 17 -13.66 21.07 -1.04
CA GLU A 17 -12.32 20.47 -0.90
C GLU A 17 -12.14 19.25 -1.81
N ILE A 18 -13.17 18.41 -1.94
CA ILE A 18 -13.14 17.27 -2.87
C ILE A 18 -12.98 17.75 -4.31
N LYS A 19 -13.69 18.82 -4.70
CA LYS A 19 -13.57 19.40 -6.03
C LYS A 19 -12.16 19.95 -6.26
N ASP A 20 -11.62 20.70 -5.31
CA ASP A 20 -10.29 21.29 -5.40
C ASP A 20 -9.19 20.22 -5.50
N ILE A 21 -9.31 19.11 -4.72
CA ILE A 21 -8.44 17.94 -4.84
C ILE A 21 -8.53 17.35 -6.25
N CYS A 22 -9.75 17.14 -6.77
CA CYS A 22 -9.95 16.54 -8.09
C CYS A 22 -9.38 17.42 -9.22
N ASP A 23 -9.59 18.74 -9.14
CA ASP A 23 -9.10 19.69 -10.14
C ASP A 23 -7.57 19.75 -10.10
N SER A 24 -6.96 19.77 -8.90
CA SER A 24 -5.51 19.75 -8.73
C SER A 24 -4.86 18.45 -9.24
N LEU A 25 -5.51 17.30 -9.05
CA LEU A 25 -5.05 16.01 -9.58
C LEU A 25 -5.05 15.99 -11.12
N LYS A 26 -6.10 16.54 -11.75
CA LYS A 26 -6.25 16.63 -13.21
C LYS A 26 -5.26 17.60 -13.84
N GLU A 27 -5.02 18.73 -13.18
CA GLU A 27 -4.03 19.73 -13.62
C GLU A 27 -2.59 19.25 -13.45
N ASN A 28 -2.37 18.07 -12.86
CA ASN A 28 -1.05 17.53 -12.58
C ASN A 28 -0.19 18.46 -11.71
N SER A 29 -0.84 19.22 -10.84
CA SER A 29 -0.18 20.14 -9.92
C SER A 29 0.19 19.45 -8.60
N VAL A 30 -0.33 18.25 -8.32
CA VAL A 30 -0.14 17.51 -7.07
C VAL A 30 0.79 16.32 -7.24
N ARG A 31 1.88 16.31 -6.47
CA ARG A 31 2.79 15.17 -6.32
C ARG A 31 2.52 14.31 -5.09
N LEU A 32 1.95 14.89 -4.05
CA LEU A 32 1.61 14.19 -2.80
C LEU A 32 0.17 14.52 -2.42
N LEU A 33 -0.67 13.49 -2.32
CA LEU A 33 -2.01 13.59 -1.77
C LEU A 33 -2.12 12.75 -0.51
N SER A 34 -2.47 13.37 0.61
CA SER A 34 -2.86 12.69 1.84
C SER A 34 -4.24 13.16 2.29
N VAL A 35 -5.13 12.19 2.50
CA VAL A 35 -6.46 12.39 3.11
C VAL A 35 -6.62 11.44 4.31
N ARG A 36 -5.55 11.30 5.09
CA ARG A 36 -5.42 10.30 6.17
C ARG A 36 -6.52 10.49 7.21
N GLY A 37 -7.29 9.45 7.52
CA GLY A 37 -8.35 9.51 8.53
C GLY A 37 -9.50 10.44 8.16
N CYS A 38 -9.56 10.95 6.93
CA CYS A 38 -10.64 11.82 6.51
C CYS A 38 -11.94 11.04 6.31
N GLN A 39 -13.07 11.70 6.59
CA GLN A 39 -14.39 11.15 6.28
C GLN A 39 -14.83 11.63 4.90
N LEU A 40 -15.04 10.67 4.00
CA LEU A 40 -15.58 10.88 2.66
C LEU A 40 -16.84 10.04 2.50
N SER A 41 -17.79 10.48 1.66
CA SER A 41 -18.81 9.59 1.13
C SER A 41 -18.19 8.65 0.08
N ASP A 42 -18.80 7.49 -0.20
CA ASP A 42 -18.32 6.58 -1.26
C ASP A 42 -18.36 7.23 -2.66
N ARG A 43 -19.26 8.20 -2.84
CA ARG A 43 -19.32 9.01 -4.06
C ARG A 43 -18.10 9.92 -4.17
N ASP A 44 -17.74 10.61 -3.10
CA ASP A 44 -16.61 11.54 -3.10
C ASP A 44 -15.27 10.79 -3.14
N PHE A 45 -15.15 9.67 -2.44
CA PHE A 45 -14.01 8.77 -2.61
C PHE A 45 -13.87 8.30 -4.07
N GLY A 46 -14.96 7.93 -4.72
CA GLY A 46 -14.98 7.61 -6.15
C GLY A 46 -14.53 8.75 -7.06
N ARG A 47 -14.84 10.01 -6.72
CA ARG A 47 -14.37 11.20 -7.45
C ARG A 47 -12.86 11.38 -7.31
N VAL A 48 -12.34 11.27 -6.08
CA VAL A 48 -10.90 11.31 -5.81
C VAL A 48 -10.18 10.20 -6.57
N CYS A 49 -10.70 8.96 -6.55
CA CYS A 49 -10.15 7.85 -7.32
C CYS A 49 -10.10 8.12 -8.82
N ARG A 50 -11.13 8.77 -9.40
CA ARG A 50 -11.10 9.17 -10.81
C ARG A 50 -10.00 10.22 -11.06
N GLY A 51 -9.83 11.19 -10.18
CA GLY A 51 -8.71 12.15 -10.27
C GLY A 51 -7.35 11.45 -10.18
N VAL A 52 -7.20 10.47 -9.28
CA VAL A 52 -5.98 9.66 -9.16
C VAL A 52 -5.72 8.88 -10.45
N ALA A 53 -6.74 8.28 -11.06
CA ALA A 53 -6.63 7.55 -12.32
C ALA A 53 -6.08 8.41 -13.47
N GLU A 54 -6.49 9.68 -13.52
CA GLU A 54 -6.12 10.65 -14.56
C GLU A 54 -4.80 11.39 -14.25
N SER A 55 -4.28 11.31 -13.03
CA SER A 55 -3.07 12.03 -12.63
C SER A 55 -1.78 11.37 -13.11
N HIS A 56 -0.92 12.17 -13.73
CA HIS A 56 0.40 11.79 -14.24
C HIS A 56 1.57 12.29 -13.37
N SER A 57 1.29 13.11 -12.35
CA SER A 57 2.30 13.72 -11.47
C SER A 57 2.27 13.19 -10.03
N LEU A 58 1.19 12.53 -9.62
CA LEU A 58 1.00 12.04 -8.27
C LEU A 58 1.99 10.91 -7.96
N ALA A 59 3.02 11.21 -7.16
CA ALA A 59 4.02 10.24 -6.75
C ALA A 59 3.63 9.52 -5.46
N GLN A 60 2.94 10.20 -4.54
CA GLN A 60 2.59 9.65 -3.23
C GLN A 60 1.10 9.80 -2.93
N LEU A 61 0.47 8.68 -2.60
CA LEU A 61 -0.94 8.62 -2.22
C LEU A 61 -1.06 8.01 -0.82
N ASN A 62 -1.54 8.79 0.14
CA ASN A 62 -1.74 8.38 1.52
C ASN A 62 -3.23 8.37 1.89
N LEU A 63 -3.78 7.16 2.02
CA LEU A 63 -5.16 6.88 2.38
C LEU A 63 -5.24 6.13 3.72
N ASN A 64 -4.28 6.35 4.61
CA ASN A 64 -4.23 5.67 5.90
C ASN A 64 -5.46 5.97 6.77
N LEU A 65 -5.71 5.09 7.74
CA LEU A 65 -6.74 5.19 8.78
C LEU A 65 -8.17 5.21 8.22
N GLY A 66 -8.69 4.05 7.82
CA GLY A 66 -10.12 3.87 7.55
C GLY A 66 -10.69 4.59 6.32
N VAL A 67 -9.85 5.26 5.52
CA VAL A 67 -10.30 5.89 4.27
C VAL A 67 -10.76 4.81 3.28
N VAL A 68 -10.03 3.69 3.19
CA VAL A 68 -10.38 2.51 2.39
C VAL A 68 -11.02 1.44 3.29
N SER A 69 -12.21 1.75 3.81
CA SER A 69 -12.90 0.93 4.84
C SER A 69 -13.91 -0.08 4.31
N THR A 70 -14.21 -0.08 3.01
CA THR A 70 -15.19 -0.98 2.41
C THR A 70 -14.65 -1.61 1.14
N ILE A 71 -15.15 -2.81 0.79
CA ILE A 71 -14.79 -3.47 -0.48
C ILE A 71 -15.14 -2.61 -1.70
N GLY A 72 -16.18 -1.77 -1.61
CA GLY A 72 -16.56 -0.82 -2.66
C GLY A 72 -15.45 0.20 -2.91
N ARG A 73 -14.90 0.79 -1.85
CA ARG A 73 -13.75 1.70 -1.95
C ARG A 73 -12.50 0.98 -2.43
N THR A 74 -12.27 -0.25 -1.95
CA THR A 74 -11.14 -1.06 -2.42
C THR A 74 -11.20 -1.30 -3.94
N LYS A 75 -12.39 -1.57 -4.48
CA LYS A 75 -12.61 -1.70 -5.94
C LYS A 75 -12.34 -0.39 -6.68
N GLN A 76 -12.88 0.74 -6.19
CA GLN A 76 -12.66 2.06 -6.78
C GLN A 76 -11.17 2.43 -6.81
N LEU A 77 -10.43 2.13 -5.73
CA LEU A 77 -8.99 2.33 -5.67
C LEU A 77 -8.25 1.40 -6.64
N ALA A 78 -8.61 0.11 -6.69
CA ALA A 78 -8.01 -0.84 -7.62
C ALA A 78 -8.15 -0.39 -9.08
N ASP A 79 -9.34 0.07 -9.48
CA ASP A 79 -9.57 0.54 -10.84
C ASP A 79 -8.82 1.85 -11.14
N ALA A 80 -8.70 2.75 -10.16
CA ALA A 80 -7.87 3.94 -10.30
C ALA A 80 -6.39 3.60 -10.50
N LEU A 81 -5.86 2.67 -9.70
CA LEU A 81 -4.46 2.24 -9.79
C LEU A 81 -4.16 1.48 -11.09
N LYS A 82 -5.12 0.72 -11.65
CA LYS A 82 -4.96 0.08 -12.96
C LYS A 82 -4.77 1.09 -14.09
N ALA A 83 -5.39 2.26 -14.01
CA ALA A 83 -5.27 3.33 -15.00
C ALA A 83 -4.07 4.24 -14.73
N ASN A 84 -3.75 4.47 -13.46
CA ASN A 84 -2.64 5.30 -13.05
C ASN A 84 -1.28 4.70 -13.47
N ARG A 85 -0.31 5.59 -13.73
CA ARG A 85 1.06 5.23 -14.12
C ARG A 85 2.13 5.98 -13.30
N SER A 86 1.72 6.88 -12.40
CA SER A 86 2.58 7.85 -11.72
C SER A 86 2.86 7.51 -10.26
N VAL A 87 1.92 6.84 -9.57
CA VAL A 87 2.04 6.55 -8.14
C VAL A 87 3.22 5.62 -7.87
N GLN A 88 4.10 6.07 -6.98
CA GLN A 88 5.31 5.36 -6.54
C GLN A 88 5.19 4.88 -5.10
N THR A 89 4.46 5.62 -4.27
CA THR A 89 4.26 5.28 -2.86
C THR A 89 2.76 5.25 -2.54
N LEU A 90 2.29 4.14 -2.02
CA LEU A 90 0.91 3.96 -1.58
C LEU A 90 0.87 3.57 -0.11
N PHE A 91 0.18 4.40 0.70
CA PHE A 91 -0.07 4.11 2.10
C PHE A 91 -1.55 3.77 2.33
N LEU A 92 -1.79 2.58 2.88
CA LEU A 92 -3.12 2.07 3.25
C LEU A 92 -3.21 1.65 4.72
N HIS A 93 -2.21 2.01 5.54
CA HIS A 93 -2.09 1.60 6.93
C HIS A 93 -3.37 1.86 7.73
N GLY A 94 -3.82 0.87 8.53
CA GLY A 94 -5.04 0.99 9.32
C GLY A 94 -6.32 1.00 8.47
N SER A 95 -6.29 0.39 7.29
CA SER A 95 -7.48 0.16 6.45
C SER A 95 -7.87 -1.30 6.57
N PRO A 96 -9.11 -1.65 6.98
CA PRO A 96 -9.53 -3.04 7.15
C PRO A 96 -9.75 -3.71 5.79
N LEU A 97 -8.66 -4.03 5.08
CA LEU A 97 -8.71 -4.64 3.76
C LEU A 97 -9.11 -6.11 3.87
N LEU A 98 -8.62 -6.82 4.89
CA LEU A 98 -8.67 -8.28 4.97
C LEU A 98 -8.06 -8.93 3.72
N ASP A 99 -8.09 -10.27 3.64
CA ASP A 99 -7.64 -10.99 2.45
C ASP A 99 -8.45 -10.61 1.20
N ALA A 100 -9.77 -10.43 1.34
CA ALA A 100 -10.66 -10.10 0.23
C ALA A 100 -10.37 -8.73 -0.41
N GLY A 101 -10.00 -7.73 0.40
CA GLY A 101 -9.60 -6.43 -0.09
C GLY A 101 -8.29 -6.50 -0.86
N LEU A 102 -7.31 -7.27 -0.36
CA LEU A 102 -6.05 -7.42 -1.07
C LEU A 102 -6.18 -8.23 -2.37
N VAL A 103 -7.02 -9.26 -2.41
CA VAL A 103 -7.41 -9.96 -3.66
C VAL A 103 -7.91 -8.96 -4.71
N THR A 104 -8.72 -7.98 -4.29
CA THR A 104 -9.27 -6.94 -5.16
C THR A 104 -8.19 -6.00 -5.68
N LEU A 105 -7.24 -5.61 -4.84
CA LEU A 105 -6.13 -4.72 -5.21
C LEU A 105 -5.02 -5.42 -6.01
N ASN A 106 -4.86 -6.73 -5.83
CA ASN A 106 -3.69 -7.48 -6.32
C ASN A 106 -3.45 -7.31 -7.82
N GLY A 107 -4.51 -7.36 -8.64
CA GLY A 107 -4.37 -7.16 -10.09
C GLY A 107 -3.82 -5.77 -10.46
N ALA A 108 -4.18 -4.74 -9.70
CA ALA A 108 -3.69 -3.37 -9.90
C ALA A 108 -2.26 -3.21 -9.38
N LEU A 109 -1.97 -3.71 -8.18
CA LEU A 109 -0.67 -3.53 -7.52
C LEU A 109 0.44 -4.35 -8.19
N SER A 110 0.18 -5.62 -8.51
CA SER A 110 1.16 -6.54 -9.11
C SER A 110 1.65 -6.11 -10.50
N THR A 111 0.84 -5.31 -11.22
CA THR A 111 1.15 -4.84 -12.57
C THR A 111 1.44 -3.34 -12.63
N HIS A 112 1.45 -2.66 -11.48
CA HIS A 112 1.66 -1.21 -11.44
C HIS A 112 3.10 -0.87 -11.87
N PRO A 113 3.30 -0.06 -12.92
CA PRO A 113 4.62 0.09 -13.54
C PRO A 113 5.61 0.88 -12.70
N SER A 114 5.11 1.72 -11.79
CA SER A 114 5.90 2.72 -11.06
C SER A 114 5.90 2.51 -9.54
N LEU A 115 5.17 1.52 -9.01
CA LEU A 115 5.03 1.34 -7.57
C LEU A 115 6.34 0.82 -6.96
N VAL A 116 6.87 1.55 -5.99
CA VAL A 116 8.16 1.27 -5.33
C VAL A 116 7.97 1.02 -3.84
N SER A 117 7.00 1.65 -3.20
CA SER A 117 6.78 1.57 -1.75
C SER A 117 5.30 1.35 -1.43
N LEU A 118 5.02 0.35 -0.59
CA LEU A 118 3.67 -0.08 -0.24
C LEU A 118 3.56 -0.34 1.27
N ASP A 119 2.63 0.37 1.91
CA ASP A 119 2.32 0.18 3.32
C ASP A 119 0.92 -0.41 3.48
N LEU A 120 0.89 -1.64 4.01
CA LEU A 120 -0.31 -2.40 4.36
C LEU A 120 -0.26 -2.81 5.85
N GLY A 121 0.35 -1.99 6.71
CA GLY A 121 0.34 -2.24 8.15
C GLY A 121 -1.06 -2.07 8.76
N ASP A 122 -1.39 -2.85 9.79
CA ASP A 122 -2.69 -2.83 10.47
C ASP A 122 -3.89 -2.93 9.49
N CYS A 123 -3.77 -3.83 8.49
CA CYS A 123 -4.78 -4.01 7.45
C CYS A 123 -5.64 -5.26 7.64
N MET A 124 -5.52 -5.91 8.81
CA MET A 124 -6.18 -7.18 9.15
C MET A 124 -5.91 -8.30 8.12
N LEU A 125 -4.69 -8.36 7.59
CA LEU A 125 -4.30 -9.34 6.58
C LEU A 125 -4.08 -10.74 7.19
N GLY A 126 -4.41 -11.77 6.41
CA GLY A 126 -4.15 -13.16 6.72
C GLY A 126 -3.16 -13.81 5.73
N ASP A 127 -3.07 -15.15 5.79
CA ASP A 127 -2.11 -15.92 4.99
C ASP A 127 -2.34 -15.81 3.48
N GLU A 128 -3.59 -15.63 3.05
CA GLU A 128 -3.92 -15.50 1.63
C GLU A 128 -3.46 -14.15 1.07
N ALA A 129 -3.64 -13.07 1.83
CA ALA A 129 -3.05 -11.77 1.49
C ALA A 129 -1.52 -11.86 1.36
N VAL A 130 -0.85 -12.50 2.33
CA VAL A 130 0.61 -12.65 2.28
C VAL A 130 1.05 -13.48 1.08
N ARG A 131 0.29 -14.53 0.70
CA ARG A 131 0.56 -15.31 -0.52
C ARG A 131 0.53 -14.43 -1.78
N LEU A 132 -0.41 -13.50 -1.87
CA LEU A 132 -0.49 -12.55 -2.98
C LEU A 132 0.68 -11.56 -2.96
N ILE A 133 1.04 -11.04 -1.78
CA ILE A 133 2.20 -10.14 -1.61
C ILE A 133 3.49 -10.81 -2.06
N CYS A 134 3.69 -12.10 -1.74
CA CYS A 134 4.83 -12.86 -2.22
C CYS A 134 4.91 -12.87 -3.75
N GLY A 135 3.77 -12.91 -4.45
CA GLY A 135 3.71 -12.83 -5.92
C GLY A 135 3.95 -11.43 -6.49
N MET A 136 3.85 -10.38 -5.66
CA MET A 136 4.18 -9.00 -6.03
C MET A 136 5.67 -8.68 -5.85
N LEU A 137 6.39 -9.48 -5.05
CA LEU A 137 7.83 -9.31 -4.89
C LEU A 137 8.53 -9.75 -6.17
N PRO A 138 9.30 -8.85 -6.82
CA PRO A 138 9.95 -9.16 -8.08
C PRO A 138 10.99 -10.28 -7.87
N PRO A 139 11.02 -11.30 -8.75
CA PRO A 139 12.11 -12.28 -8.75
C PRO A 139 13.41 -11.61 -9.19
N ASP A 140 14.53 -12.29 -8.92
CA ASP A 140 15.85 -11.80 -9.28
C ASP A 140 15.99 -11.36 -10.74
N GLY A 141 16.54 -10.16 -10.94
CA GLY A 141 16.78 -9.58 -12.27
C GLY A 141 15.63 -8.79 -12.88
N ALA A 142 14.50 -8.60 -12.18
CA ALA A 142 13.44 -7.71 -12.65
C ALA A 142 13.91 -6.24 -12.75
N LYS A 143 13.47 -5.53 -13.79
CA LYS A 143 13.84 -4.12 -14.06
C LYS A 143 13.11 -3.11 -13.17
N SER A 144 11.98 -3.49 -12.59
CA SER A 144 11.15 -2.66 -11.71
C SER A 144 10.39 -3.55 -10.73
N GLY A 145 9.99 -2.97 -9.59
CA GLY A 145 9.23 -3.67 -8.57
C GLY A 145 9.38 -3.01 -7.20
N LEU A 146 8.72 -3.61 -6.22
CA LEU A 146 8.65 -3.08 -4.86
C LEU A 146 10.02 -3.10 -4.17
N LYS A 147 10.42 -1.96 -3.60
CA LYS A 147 11.65 -1.80 -2.82
C LYS A 147 11.39 -1.64 -1.33
N GLU A 148 10.21 -1.17 -0.97
CA GLU A 148 9.81 -0.96 0.43
C GLU A 148 8.45 -1.58 0.68
N LEU A 149 8.36 -2.39 1.72
CA LEU A 149 7.12 -3.08 2.10
C LEU A 149 6.93 -2.98 3.61
N THR A 150 5.77 -2.50 4.03
CA THR A 150 5.34 -2.51 5.43
C THR A 150 4.13 -3.41 5.60
N LEU A 151 4.24 -4.41 6.49
CA LEU A 151 3.17 -5.34 6.89
C LEU A 151 3.03 -5.40 8.41
N SER A 152 3.43 -4.36 9.12
CA SER A 152 3.35 -4.29 10.58
C SER A 152 1.92 -4.52 11.10
N ALA A 153 1.76 -5.03 12.32
CA ALA A 153 0.47 -5.19 12.98
C ALA A 153 -0.60 -5.98 12.18
N ASN A 154 -0.22 -7.10 11.56
CA ASN A 154 -1.13 -8.07 10.92
C ASN A 154 -1.11 -9.42 11.69
N PRO A 155 -1.72 -9.48 12.89
CA PRO A 155 -1.60 -10.64 13.78
C PRO A 155 -2.31 -11.91 13.29
N ALA A 156 -3.19 -11.81 12.29
CA ALA A 156 -3.89 -12.95 11.72
C ALA A 156 -3.02 -13.77 10.74
N VAL A 157 -1.86 -13.26 10.34
CA VAL A 157 -0.90 -14.02 9.54
C VAL A 157 -0.22 -15.06 10.41
N SER A 158 -0.29 -16.32 9.98
CA SER A 158 0.33 -17.44 10.67
C SER A 158 1.86 -17.44 10.50
N THR A 159 2.55 -18.20 11.36
CA THR A 159 3.99 -18.47 11.19
C THR A 159 4.31 -19.08 9.82
N GLN A 160 3.39 -19.84 9.20
CA GLN A 160 3.58 -20.39 7.86
C GLN A 160 3.44 -19.30 6.77
N GLY A 161 2.50 -18.36 6.94
CA GLY A 161 2.39 -17.17 6.10
C GLY A 161 3.67 -16.36 6.12
N TRP A 162 4.20 -16.07 7.31
CA TRP A 162 5.48 -15.37 7.46
C TRP A 162 6.65 -16.15 6.87
N ALA A 163 6.74 -17.46 7.08
CA ALA A 163 7.79 -18.29 6.48
C ALA A 163 7.78 -18.21 4.94
N ARG A 164 6.59 -18.18 4.32
CA ARG A 164 6.46 -17.99 2.87
C ARG A 164 6.99 -16.62 2.43
N LEU A 165 6.66 -15.57 3.18
CA LEU A 165 7.19 -14.22 2.90
C LEU A 165 8.72 -14.20 3.01
N ALA A 166 9.30 -14.82 4.03
CA ALA A 166 10.75 -14.88 4.18
C ALA A 166 11.43 -15.54 2.97
N ILE A 167 10.86 -16.64 2.46
CA ILE A 167 11.36 -17.30 1.24
C ILE A 167 11.25 -16.36 0.04
N ALA A 168 10.11 -15.69 -0.16
CA ALA A 168 9.92 -14.78 -1.29
C ALA A 168 10.89 -13.58 -1.23
N VAL A 169 11.11 -13.04 -0.04
CA VAL A 169 12.06 -11.94 0.20
C VAL A 169 13.50 -12.38 -0.06
N ALA A 170 13.88 -13.61 0.31
CA ALA A 170 15.20 -14.17 0.03
C ALA A 170 15.52 -14.31 -1.47
N HIS A 171 14.48 -14.45 -2.32
CA HIS A 171 14.62 -14.52 -3.77
C HIS A 171 14.34 -13.18 -4.48
N SER A 172 14.18 -12.09 -3.72
CA SER A 172 13.94 -10.77 -4.28
C SER A 172 15.17 -9.88 -4.13
N SER A 173 15.89 -9.66 -5.22
CA SER A 173 17.03 -8.74 -5.26
C SER A 173 16.68 -7.25 -5.26
N GLN A 174 15.40 -6.85 -5.24
CA GLN A 174 14.98 -5.44 -5.29
C GLN A 174 14.43 -4.90 -3.97
N LEU A 175 13.88 -5.75 -3.09
CA LEU A 175 13.42 -5.28 -1.78
C LEU A 175 14.62 -4.78 -0.97
N ARG A 176 14.47 -3.64 -0.30
CA ARG A 176 15.50 -2.96 0.51
C ARG A 176 15.04 -2.72 1.93
N VAL A 177 13.76 -2.42 2.09
CA VAL A 177 13.13 -2.15 3.39
C VAL A 177 11.94 -3.08 3.57
N LEU A 178 11.95 -3.82 4.67
CA LEU A 178 10.83 -4.65 5.09
C LEU A 178 10.53 -4.35 6.57
N ASN A 179 9.34 -3.83 6.86
CA ASN A 179 8.87 -3.59 8.22
C ASN A 179 7.78 -4.59 8.58
N LEU A 180 8.03 -5.37 9.63
CA LEU A 180 7.14 -6.40 10.16
C LEU A 180 6.84 -6.23 11.65
N ASP A 181 7.03 -5.04 12.20
CA ASP A 181 6.83 -4.76 13.63
C ASP A 181 5.43 -5.18 14.09
N TYR A 182 5.30 -5.56 15.36
CA TYR A 182 4.02 -5.94 15.97
C TYR A 182 3.33 -7.15 15.31
N ASN A 183 4.10 -8.14 14.82
CA ASN A 183 3.58 -9.39 14.26
C ASN A 183 4.06 -10.64 15.03
N PRO A 184 3.24 -11.70 15.11
CA PRO A 184 3.63 -12.99 15.67
C PRO A 184 4.47 -13.79 14.65
N LEU A 185 5.73 -13.38 14.44
CA LEU A 185 6.60 -13.96 13.40
C LEU A 185 7.01 -15.42 13.72
N GLY A 186 7.17 -15.74 15.00
CA GLY A 186 7.62 -17.06 15.48
C GLY A 186 9.10 -17.37 15.18
N GLU A 187 9.66 -18.35 15.91
CA GLU A 187 11.08 -18.73 15.84
C GLU A 187 11.58 -19.06 14.41
N ARG A 188 10.74 -19.74 13.63
CA ARG A 188 11.09 -20.20 12.27
C ARG A 188 11.34 -19.06 11.29
N PHE A 189 10.63 -17.94 11.45
CA PHE A 189 10.83 -16.76 10.59
C PHE A 189 12.21 -16.14 10.81
N SER A 190 12.63 -16.06 12.08
CA SER A 190 13.96 -15.54 12.45
C SER A 190 15.11 -16.41 11.89
N ALA A 191 14.89 -17.73 11.80
CA ALA A 191 15.88 -18.64 11.24
C ALA A 191 16.07 -18.43 9.74
N VAL A 192 14.97 -18.34 8.96
CA VAL A 192 15.06 -18.19 7.49
C VAL A 192 15.78 -16.91 7.07
N LEU A 193 15.58 -15.81 7.80
CA LEU A 193 16.16 -14.53 7.42
C LEU A 193 17.64 -14.36 7.79
N ARG A 194 18.09 -14.96 8.90
CA ARG A 194 19.52 -14.96 9.28
C ARG A 194 20.41 -15.61 8.23
N TYR A 195 19.88 -16.56 7.46
CA TYR A 195 20.63 -17.28 6.42
C TYR A 195 20.42 -16.72 5.00
N GLY A 196 19.50 -15.77 4.80
CA GLY A 196 18.97 -15.45 3.47
C GLY A 196 19.05 -14.00 2.97
N CYS A 197 19.14 -12.98 3.84
CA CYS A 197 18.98 -11.58 3.37
C CYS A 197 19.94 -10.56 4.02
N MET A 198 20.55 -9.73 3.17
CA MET A 198 21.22 -8.47 3.54
C MET A 198 20.21 -7.31 3.38
N LEU A 199 19.14 -7.34 4.18
CA LEU A 199 18.11 -6.29 4.24
C LEU A 199 18.29 -5.47 5.52
N ASP A 200 18.08 -4.16 5.45
CA ASP A 200 17.85 -3.33 6.64
C ASP A 200 16.45 -3.68 7.17
N MET A 201 16.37 -4.79 7.89
CA MET A 201 15.17 -5.22 8.58
C MET A 201 15.09 -4.52 9.92
N ILE A 202 14.12 -3.61 10.03
CA ILE A 202 13.76 -3.01 11.30
C ILE A 202 12.80 -3.99 11.98
N TYR A 203 13.33 -4.75 12.94
CA TYR A 203 12.54 -5.48 13.93
C TYR A 203 12.61 -4.70 15.24
N ARG A 204 11.60 -3.87 15.52
CA ARG A 204 11.38 -3.32 16.86
C ARG A 204 10.15 -4.02 17.43
N TYR A 205 10.37 -4.81 18.47
CA TYR A 205 9.35 -5.53 19.25
C TYR A 205 8.79 -6.83 18.63
N CYS A 206 9.67 -7.81 18.41
CA CYS A 206 9.30 -9.24 18.45
C CYS A 206 9.45 -9.76 19.88
#